data_AF-A0A419F3P2-F1
#
_entry.id   AF-A0A419F3P2-F1
#
_cell.length_a   1.000
_cell.length_b   1.000
_cell.length_c   1.000
_cell.angle_alpha   90.00
_cell.angle_beta   90.00
_cell.angle_gamma   90.00
#
_symmetry.space_group_name_H-M   'P 1'
#
loop_
_entity.id
_entity.type
_entity.pdbx_description
1 polymer ?
#
loop_
_entity_poly.entity_id
_entity_poly.type
_entity_poly.pdbx_seq_one_letter_code
_entity_poly.pdbx_strand_id
1 'polypeptide(L)'
;MLKWIVGILAVLFIGSLVSNYIFWGKSKEKIEKAEKDLADYKSKYNMVINKGDSIEAVISGLKKQETGFVRKIDSLENFVEDLKSENQKQQLKVANLFEPDELVDEMRFTFPELKTSPIGIARVPHPETGFMIRTFQVPVQFVATFISDHKEVENFKKQIAALGEVNFTYKNYVALKDSIIFLKEQKAEAYKQGLEYGLKRYEDLMKEYVSTLKNPPKIEWPSVTSIIAAGAAGVAAGILINKK
;
A
#
# COMPACT_ATOMS: atom_id res chain seq x y z
N MET A 1 -9.64 83.97 -16.76
CA MET A 1 -10.19 82.66 -17.17
C MET A 1 -9.15 81.53 -17.13
N LEU A 2 -7.94 81.70 -17.69
CA LEU A 2 -6.92 80.64 -17.73
C LEU A 2 -6.58 80.01 -16.36
N LYS A 3 -6.41 80.83 -15.31
CA LYS A 3 -6.09 80.35 -13.94
C LYS A 3 -7.19 79.48 -13.31
N TRP A 4 -8.46 79.73 -13.66
CA TRP A 4 -9.60 78.94 -13.16
C TRP A 4 -9.71 77.59 -13.89
N ILE A 5 -9.42 77.56 -15.19
CA ILE A 5 -9.41 76.33 -16.00
C ILE A 5 -8.27 75.40 -15.54
N VAL A 6 -7.09 75.95 -15.26
CA VAL A 6 -5.94 75.18 -14.73
C VAL A 6 -6.24 74.62 -13.33
N GLY A 7 -6.91 75.38 -12.46
CA GLY A 7 -7.33 74.91 -11.14
C GLY A 7 -8.32 73.74 -11.21
N ILE A 8 -9.32 73.81 -12.10
CA ILE A 8 -10.31 72.74 -12.30
C ILE A 8 -9.64 71.48 -12.87
N LEU A 9 -8.72 71.63 -13.83
CA LEU A 9 -7.94 70.51 -14.38
C LEU A 9 -7.05 69.84 -13.33
N ALA A 10 -6.39 70.63 -12.47
CA ALA A 10 -5.56 70.08 -11.39
C ALA A 10 -6.40 69.29 -10.36
N VAL A 11 -7.58 69.78 -10.00
CA VAL A 11 -8.49 69.10 -9.07
C VAL A 11 -9.06 67.82 -9.69
N LEU A 12 -9.42 67.83 -10.97
CA LEU A 12 -9.85 66.62 -11.69
C LEU A 12 -8.73 65.59 -11.81
N PHE A 13 -7.49 66.04 -12.04
CA PHE A 13 -6.33 65.16 -12.15
C PHE A 13 -5.98 64.50 -10.80
N ILE A 14 -6.00 65.28 -9.70
CA ILE A 14 -5.79 64.76 -8.35
C ILE A 14 -6.94 63.83 -7.93
N GLY A 15 -8.19 64.19 -8.24
CA GLY A 15 -9.36 63.34 -7.99
C GLY A 15 -9.29 62.01 -8.74
N SER A 16 -8.81 62.03 -9.99
CA SER A 16 -8.56 60.83 -10.80
C SER A 16 -7.43 59.96 -10.23
N LEU A 17 -6.34 60.56 -9.75
CA LEU A 17 -5.24 59.83 -9.14
C LEU A 17 -5.65 59.14 -7.83
N VAL A 18 -6.42 59.84 -6.98
CA VAL A 18 -6.90 59.29 -5.70
C VAL A 18 -7.94 58.19 -5.93
N SER A 19 -8.87 58.36 -6.88
CA SER A 19 -9.85 57.31 -7.18
C SER A 19 -9.19 56.07 -7.80
N ASN A 20 -8.22 56.25 -8.72
CA ASN A 20 -7.44 55.14 -9.25
C ASN A 20 -6.65 54.43 -8.16
N TYR A 21 -6.02 55.13 -7.22
CA TYR A 21 -5.24 54.53 -6.15
C TYR A 21 -6.09 53.66 -5.20
N ILE A 22 -7.29 54.13 -4.82
CA ILE A 22 -8.22 53.38 -3.96
C ILE A 22 -8.76 52.14 -4.69
N PHE A 23 -9.08 52.28 -5.98
CA PHE A 23 -9.58 51.17 -6.81
C PHE A 23 -8.49 50.12 -7.07
N TRP A 24 -7.25 50.55 -7.31
CA TRP A 24 -6.10 49.66 -7.45
C TRP A 24 -5.75 48.95 -6.14
N GLY A 25 -5.84 49.62 -4.98
CA GLY A 25 -5.56 49.01 -3.68
C GLY A 25 -6.47 47.81 -3.38
N LYS A 26 -7.80 47.98 -3.55
CA LYS A 26 -8.78 46.90 -3.35
C LYS A 26 -8.65 45.78 -4.39
N SER A 27 -8.25 46.11 -5.61
CA SER A 27 -8.05 45.11 -6.68
C SER A 27 -6.78 44.29 -6.44
N LYS A 28 -5.71 44.93 -5.96
CA LYS A 28 -4.44 44.29 -5.63
C LYS A 28 -4.60 43.30 -4.48
N GLU A 29 -5.34 43.67 -3.43
CA GLU A 29 -5.63 42.78 -2.29
C GLU A 29 -6.41 41.53 -2.72
N LYS A 30 -7.38 41.67 -3.63
CA LYS A 30 -8.13 40.54 -4.18
C LYS A 30 -7.26 39.63 -5.06
N ILE A 31 -6.39 40.20 -5.89
CA ILE A 31 -5.45 39.45 -6.72
C ILE A 31 -4.48 38.66 -5.83
N GLU A 32 -3.91 39.31 -4.82
CA GLU A 32 -2.96 38.67 -3.89
C GLU A 32 -3.64 37.56 -3.07
N LYS A 33 -4.90 37.75 -2.66
CA LYS A 33 -5.71 36.70 -2.03
C LYS A 33 -5.96 35.52 -2.98
N ALA A 34 -6.34 35.78 -4.24
CA ALA A 34 -6.58 34.74 -5.24
C ALA A 34 -5.30 33.96 -5.59
N GLU A 35 -4.16 34.63 -5.71
CA GLU A 35 -2.85 33.99 -5.90
C GLU A 35 -2.48 33.09 -4.73
N LYS A 36 -2.73 33.55 -3.49
CA LYS A 36 -2.52 32.75 -2.28
C LYS A 36 -3.45 31.53 -2.22
N ASP A 37 -4.73 31.69 -2.54
CA ASP A 37 -5.70 30.58 -2.56
C ASP A 37 -5.35 29.56 -3.66
N LEU A 38 -4.88 30.02 -4.83
CA LEU A 38 -4.42 29.15 -5.92
C LEU A 38 -3.12 28.39 -5.55
N ALA A 39 -2.19 29.06 -4.85
CA ALA A 39 -0.98 28.42 -4.34
C ALA A 39 -1.32 27.36 -3.26
N ASP A 40 -2.23 27.66 -2.32
CA ASP A 40 -2.70 26.71 -1.31
C ASP A 40 -3.40 25.51 -1.95
N TYR A 41 -4.26 25.74 -2.95
CA TYR A 41 -4.92 24.67 -3.70
C TYR A 41 -3.91 23.78 -4.42
N LYS A 42 -2.95 24.36 -5.17
CA LYS A 42 -1.90 23.59 -5.86
C LYS A 42 -1.06 22.78 -4.88
N SER A 43 -0.71 23.36 -3.73
CA SER A 43 0.03 22.67 -2.67
C SER A 43 -0.74 21.46 -2.13
N LYS A 44 -2.01 21.63 -1.77
CA LYS A 44 -2.88 20.54 -1.29
C LYS A 44 -3.12 19.47 -2.35
N TYR A 45 -3.34 19.87 -3.60
CA TYR A 45 -3.51 18.95 -4.72
C TYR A 45 -2.27 18.08 -4.94
N ASN A 46 -1.08 18.71 -4.97
CA ASN A 46 0.19 17.99 -5.08
C ASN A 46 0.42 17.05 -3.88
N MET A 47 0.01 17.45 -2.68
CA MET A 47 0.10 16.59 -1.49
C MET A 47 -0.79 15.34 -1.62
N VAL A 48 -2.00 15.48 -2.13
CA VAL A 48 -2.91 14.35 -2.39
C VAL A 48 -2.34 13.41 -3.45
N ILE A 49 -1.80 13.95 -4.55
CA ILE A 49 -1.13 13.16 -5.60
C ILE A 49 0.07 12.41 -5.03
N ASN A 50 0.98 13.10 -4.36
CA ASN A 50 2.19 12.49 -3.80
C ASN A 50 1.85 11.39 -2.80
N LYS A 51 0.80 11.58 -1.99
CA LYS A 51 0.30 10.55 -1.08
C LYS A 51 -0.29 9.36 -1.84
N GLY A 52 -1.07 9.61 -2.89
CA GLY A 52 -1.63 8.58 -3.77
C GLY A 52 -0.56 7.75 -4.49
N ASP A 53 0.51 8.39 -4.95
CA ASP A 53 1.66 7.75 -5.61
C ASP A 53 2.50 6.94 -4.62
N SER A 54 2.74 7.48 -3.43
CA SER A 54 3.41 6.75 -2.34
C SER A 54 2.65 5.50 -1.95
N ILE A 55 1.32 5.59 -1.79
CA ILE A 55 0.47 4.43 -1.50
C ILE A 55 0.51 3.42 -2.66
N GLU A 56 0.47 3.87 -3.92
CA GLU A 56 0.56 2.97 -5.08
C GLU A 56 1.90 2.23 -5.14
N ALA A 57 3.00 2.91 -4.81
CA ALA A 57 4.32 2.29 -4.74
C ALA A 57 4.36 1.20 -3.65
N VAL A 58 3.76 1.45 -2.49
CA VAL A 58 3.63 0.44 -1.41
C VAL A 58 2.75 -0.73 -1.87
N ILE A 59 1.59 -0.47 -2.48
CA ILE A 59 0.71 -1.52 -3.03
C ILE A 59 1.45 -2.38 -4.06
N SER A 60 2.24 -1.77 -4.95
CA SER A 60 3.05 -2.49 -5.94
C SER A 60 4.10 -3.38 -5.28
N GLY A 61 4.75 -2.89 -4.22
CA GLY A 61 5.67 -3.70 -3.39
C GLY A 61 4.96 -4.89 -2.73
N LEU A 62 3.79 -4.66 -2.13
CA LEU A 62 3.00 -5.73 -1.49
C LEU A 62 2.51 -6.76 -2.51
N LYS A 63 2.09 -6.35 -3.73
CA LYS A 63 1.73 -7.29 -4.81
C LYS A 63 2.89 -8.19 -5.22
N LYS A 64 4.14 -7.70 -5.18
CA LYS A 64 5.31 -8.58 -5.42
C LYS A 64 5.46 -9.61 -4.31
N GLN A 65 5.29 -9.22 -3.05
CA GLN A 65 5.29 -10.15 -1.92
C GLN A 65 4.14 -11.19 -2.02
N GLU A 66 2.97 -10.75 -2.48
CA GLU A 66 1.82 -11.63 -2.76
C GLU A 66 2.21 -12.78 -3.70
N THR A 67 2.83 -12.47 -4.83
CA THR A 67 3.29 -13.51 -5.78
C THR A 67 4.36 -14.43 -5.19
N GLY A 68 5.19 -13.92 -4.27
CA GLY A 68 6.13 -14.73 -3.50
C GLY A 68 5.44 -15.73 -2.58
N PHE A 69 4.40 -15.31 -1.86
CA PHE A 69 3.63 -16.20 -0.99
C PHE A 69 2.86 -17.27 -1.78
N VAL A 70 2.24 -16.91 -2.90
CA VAL A 70 1.55 -17.89 -3.77
C VAL A 70 2.52 -18.97 -4.24
N ARG A 71 3.69 -18.58 -4.77
CA ARG A 71 4.72 -19.55 -5.19
C ARG A 71 5.20 -20.45 -4.04
N LYS A 72 5.31 -19.91 -2.83
CA LYS A 72 5.70 -20.69 -1.66
C LYS A 72 4.62 -21.69 -1.26
N ILE A 73 3.34 -21.29 -1.31
CA ILE A 73 2.21 -22.19 -1.05
C ILE A 73 2.21 -23.32 -2.09
N ASP A 74 2.24 -23.00 -3.38
CA ASP A 74 2.24 -23.99 -4.46
C ASP A 74 3.42 -24.97 -4.30
N SER A 75 4.61 -24.46 -3.97
CA SER A 75 5.79 -25.29 -3.76
C SER A 75 5.64 -26.24 -2.57
N LEU A 76 5.00 -25.81 -1.48
CA LEU A 76 4.79 -26.65 -0.30
C LEU A 76 3.68 -27.68 -0.54
N GLU A 77 2.64 -27.33 -1.28
CA GLU A 77 1.58 -28.26 -1.67
C GLU A 77 2.12 -29.35 -2.59
N ASN A 78 2.91 -28.98 -3.60
CA ASN A 78 3.62 -29.95 -4.46
C ASN A 78 4.54 -30.86 -3.64
N PHE A 79 5.26 -30.30 -2.65
CA PHE A 79 6.11 -31.11 -1.77
C PHE A 79 5.30 -32.12 -0.94
N VAL A 80 4.10 -31.75 -0.47
CA VAL A 80 3.20 -32.69 0.21
C VAL A 80 2.71 -33.78 -0.74
N GLU A 81 2.42 -33.46 -2.00
CA GLU A 81 2.06 -34.44 -3.02
C GLU A 81 3.20 -35.41 -3.33
N ASP A 82 4.42 -34.89 -3.47
CA ASP A 82 5.64 -35.69 -3.65
C ASP A 82 5.84 -36.65 -2.46
N LEU A 83 5.67 -36.17 -1.22
CA LEU A 83 5.75 -37.00 -0.03
C LEU A 83 4.70 -38.13 -0.03
N LYS A 84 3.48 -37.87 -0.49
CA LYS A 84 2.44 -38.89 -0.63
C LYS A 84 2.79 -39.92 -1.69
N SER A 85 3.29 -39.48 -2.85
CA SER A 85 3.75 -40.37 -3.91
C SER A 85 4.93 -41.24 -3.45
N GLU A 86 5.87 -40.64 -2.73
CA GLU A 86 7.00 -41.35 -2.14
C GLU A 86 6.53 -42.38 -1.11
N ASN A 87 5.57 -42.04 -0.23
CA ASN A 87 5.02 -42.98 0.73
C ASN A 87 4.40 -44.20 0.05
N GLN A 88 3.61 -43.99 -1.01
CA GLN A 88 3.03 -45.09 -1.79
C GLN A 88 4.10 -45.98 -2.43
N LYS A 89 5.14 -45.38 -3.02
CA LYS A 89 6.27 -46.12 -3.59
C LYS A 89 7.01 -46.92 -2.52
N GLN A 90 7.20 -46.37 -1.33
CA GLN A 90 7.85 -47.04 -0.22
C GLN A 90 7.01 -48.21 0.33
N GLN A 91 5.69 -48.05 0.47
CA GLN A 91 4.78 -49.13 0.85
C GLN A 91 4.83 -50.29 -0.16
N LEU A 92 4.79 -49.98 -1.46
CA LEU A 92 4.94 -50.98 -2.52
C LEU A 92 6.32 -51.64 -2.50
N LYS A 93 7.40 -50.88 -2.25
CA LYS A 93 8.76 -51.42 -2.13
C LYS A 93 8.82 -52.45 -1.00
N VAL A 94 8.32 -52.10 0.19
CA VAL A 94 8.34 -52.97 1.37
C VAL A 94 7.46 -54.20 1.18
N ALA A 95 6.29 -54.05 0.54
CA ALA A 95 5.40 -55.17 0.21
C ALA A 95 6.02 -56.17 -0.79
N ASN A 96 6.95 -55.71 -1.63
CA ASN A 96 7.66 -56.54 -2.61
C ASN A 96 8.99 -57.12 -2.08
N LEU A 97 9.33 -56.91 -0.81
CA LEU A 97 10.49 -57.56 -0.21
C LEU A 97 10.14 -59.01 0.12
N PHE A 98 10.51 -59.91 -0.77
CA PHE A 98 10.26 -61.35 -0.61
C PHE A 98 11.45 -62.10 -0.04
N GLU A 99 12.68 -61.57 -0.20
CA GLU A 99 13.88 -62.21 0.30
C GLU A 99 14.14 -61.84 1.76
N PRO A 100 14.36 -62.85 2.65
CA PRO A 100 14.65 -62.59 4.05
C PRO A 100 15.87 -61.69 4.30
N ASP A 101 16.91 -61.77 3.47
CA ASP A 101 18.12 -60.94 3.61
C ASP A 101 17.82 -59.46 3.32
N GLU A 102 17.00 -59.17 2.31
CA GLU A 102 16.59 -57.79 1.95
C GLU A 102 15.76 -57.12 3.06
N LEU A 103 14.90 -57.89 3.74
CA LEU A 103 14.13 -57.40 4.89
C LEU A 103 15.02 -57.07 6.09
N VAL A 104 16.06 -57.87 6.35
CA VAL A 104 17.02 -57.55 7.43
C VAL A 104 17.76 -56.25 7.11
N ASP A 105 18.21 -56.09 5.87
CA ASP A 105 18.94 -54.90 5.46
C ASP A 105 18.06 -53.65 5.51
N GLU A 106 16.83 -53.74 5.02
CA GLU A 106 15.86 -52.63 5.09
C GLU A 106 15.47 -52.30 6.55
N MET A 107 15.36 -53.31 7.43
CA MET A 107 15.13 -53.11 8.86
C MET A 107 16.30 -52.37 9.51
N ARG A 108 17.55 -52.78 9.23
CA ARG A 108 18.77 -52.12 9.76
C ARG A 108 18.97 -50.71 9.20
N PHE A 109 18.48 -50.47 7.98
CA PHE A 109 18.49 -49.15 7.38
C PHE A 109 17.46 -48.23 8.05
N THR A 110 16.24 -48.74 8.25
CA THR A 110 15.12 -47.98 8.85
C THR A 110 15.32 -47.73 10.34
N PHE A 111 15.93 -48.69 11.05
CA PHE A 111 16.21 -48.60 12.49
C PHE A 111 17.72 -48.74 12.73
N PRO A 112 18.49 -47.64 12.65
CA PRO A 112 19.95 -47.67 12.80
C PRO A 112 20.43 -48.27 14.13
N GLU A 113 19.63 -48.14 15.19
CA GLU A 113 19.87 -48.75 16.51
C GLU A 113 19.92 -50.27 16.47
N LEU A 114 19.36 -50.91 15.43
CA LEU A 114 19.34 -52.35 15.27
C LEU A 114 20.48 -52.88 14.38
N LYS A 115 21.37 -52.01 13.87
CA LYS A 115 22.46 -52.41 12.95
C LYS A 115 23.37 -53.51 13.51
N THR A 116 23.65 -53.47 14.80
CA THR A 116 24.52 -54.44 15.49
C THR A 116 23.73 -55.55 16.19
N SER A 117 22.40 -55.47 16.19
CA SER A 117 21.55 -56.45 16.87
C SER A 117 21.56 -57.77 16.09
N PRO A 118 21.51 -58.93 16.79
CA PRO A 118 21.53 -60.26 16.17
C PRO A 118 20.17 -60.63 15.54
N ILE A 119 19.52 -59.66 14.90
CA ILE A 119 18.28 -59.82 14.17
C ILE A 119 18.63 -60.40 12.80
N GLY A 120 18.01 -61.52 12.44
CA GLY A 120 18.21 -62.09 11.13
C GLY A 120 17.66 -63.49 10.95
N ILE A 121 18.24 -64.16 9.96
CA ILE A 121 17.85 -65.50 9.51
C ILE A 121 18.53 -66.55 10.40
N ALA A 122 17.73 -67.29 11.16
CA ALA A 122 18.18 -68.50 11.82
C ALA A 122 18.17 -69.68 10.83
N ARG A 123 19.10 -70.61 10.98
CA ARG A 123 19.06 -71.90 10.28
C ARG A 123 18.57 -72.95 11.26
N VAL A 124 17.36 -73.45 11.06
CA VAL A 124 16.73 -74.44 11.93
C VAL A 124 16.63 -75.76 11.14
N PRO A 125 17.12 -76.90 11.66
CA PRO A 125 16.97 -78.18 10.98
C PRO A 125 15.50 -78.59 10.94
N HIS A 126 15.03 -79.08 9.78
CA HIS A 126 13.70 -79.65 9.64
C HIS A 126 13.60 -80.91 10.50
N PRO A 127 12.56 -81.02 11.35
CA PRO A 127 12.49 -82.04 12.40
C PRO A 127 12.51 -83.48 11.88
N GLU A 128 12.05 -83.72 10.64
CA GLU A 128 11.96 -85.07 10.08
C GLU A 128 13.09 -85.43 9.11
N THR A 129 13.68 -84.44 8.45
CA THR A 129 14.60 -84.66 7.32
C THR A 129 16.01 -84.17 7.59
N GLY A 130 16.21 -83.37 8.66
CA GLY A 130 17.51 -82.78 9.01
C GLY A 130 17.96 -81.66 8.06
N PHE A 131 17.19 -81.31 7.03
CA PHE A 131 17.53 -80.22 6.11
C PHE A 131 17.47 -78.87 6.83
N MET A 132 18.50 -78.04 6.64
CA MET A 132 18.55 -76.72 7.26
C MET A 132 17.57 -75.76 6.55
N ILE A 133 16.53 -75.32 7.25
CA ILE A 133 15.58 -74.31 6.79
C ILE A 133 16.05 -72.96 7.30
N ARG A 134 16.11 -71.98 6.40
CA ARG A 134 16.30 -70.57 6.74
C ARG A 134 14.97 -70.01 7.22
N THR A 135 14.89 -69.63 8.50
CA THR A 135 13.71 -69.01 9.09
C THR A 135 14.10 -67.62 9.59
N PHE A 136 13.21 -66.65 9.45
CA PHE A 136 13.39 -65.37 10.12
C PHE A 136 13.05 -65.55 11.61
N GLN A 137 13.81 -64.94 12.52
CA GLN A 137 13.56 -65.03 13.97
C GLN A 137 12.23 -64.36 14.39
N VAL A 138 11.69 -63.52 13.53
CA VAL A 138 10.44 -62.76 13.67
C VAL A 138 9.59 -63.01 12.42
N PRO A 139 8.25 -63.13 12.50
CA PRO A 139 7.43 -63.27 11.30
C PRO A 139 7.69 -62.14 10.28
N VAL A 140 7.97 -62.51 9.03
CA VAL A 140 8.32 -61.57 7.94
C VAL A 140 7.29 -60.45 7.78
N GLN A 141 6.01 -60.80 7.87
CA GLN A 141 4.90 -59.85 7.79
C GLN A 141 4.99 -58.77 8.88
N PHE A 142 5.40 -59.14 10.09
CA PHE A 142 5.53 -58.21 11.21
C PHE A 142 6.68 -57.22 11.00
N VAL A 143 7.80 -57.68 10.45
CA VAL A 143 8.97 -56.85 10.12
C VAL A 143 8.62 -55.85 9.02
N ALA A 144 7.96 -56.32 7.97
CA ALA A 144 7.49 -55.47 6.88
C ALA A 144 6.54 -54.38 7.38
N THR A 145 5.57 -54.72 8.26
CA THR A 145 4.68 -53.74 8.89
C THR A 145 5.46 -52.74 9.74
N PHE A 146 6.41 -53.16 10.58
CA PHE A 146 7.21 -52.26 11.40
C PHE A 146 8.02 -51.24 10.57
N ILE A 147 8.63 -51.70 9.47
CA ILE A 147 9.35 -50.84 8.53
C ILE A 147 8.38 -49.84 7.88
N SER A 148 7.22 -50.32 7.42
CA SER A 148 6.20 -49.48 6.77
C SER A 148 5.68 -48.42 7.73
N ASP A 149 5.27 -48.80 8.94
CA ASP A 149 4.71 -47.90 9.95
C ASP A 149 5.71 -46.82 10.35
N HIS A 150 6.98 -47.18 10.55
CA HIS A 150 8.01 -46.21 10.89
C HIS A 150 8.18 -45.15 9.81
N LYS A 151 8.33 -45.59 8.55
CA LYS A 151 8.49 -44.69 7.40
C LYS A 151 7.26 -43.83 7.18
N GLU A 152 6.07 -44.40 7.37
CA GLU A 152 4.81 -43.69 7.28
C GLU A 152 4.72 -42.60 8.36
N VAL A 153 5.10 -42.89 9.60
CA VAL A 153 5.16 -41.90 10.68
C VAL A 153 6.16 -40.78 10.36
N GLU A 154 7.35 -41.09 9.85
CA GLU A 154 8.31 -40.07 9.42
C GLU A 154 7.78 -39.21 8.28
N ASN A 155 7.15 -39.83 7.29
CA ASN A 155 6.53 -39.13 6.17
C ASN A 155 5.38 -38.21 6.66
N PHE A 156 4.51 -38.70 7.54
CA PHE A 156 3.46 -37.90 8.14
C PHE A 156 3.99 -36.71 8.94
N LYS A 157 5.07 -36.88 9.70
CA LYS A 157 5.72 -35.74 10.39
C LYS A 157 6.16 -34.66 9.40
N LYS A 158 6.75 -35.05 8.27
CA LYS A 158 7.15 -34.13 7.19
C LYS A 158 5.93 -33.45 6.55
N GLN A 159 4.86 -34.20 6.27
CA GLN A 159 3.61 -33.65 5.73
C GLN A 159 2.97 -32.65 6.70
N ILE A 160 2.89 -32.97 7.99
CA ILE A 160 2.35 -32.07 9.03
C ILE A 160 3.17 -30.78 9.11
N ALA A 161 4.50 -30.88 9.08
CA ALA A 161 5.36 -29.71 9.08
C ALA A 161 5.13 -28.82 7.84
N ALA A 162 5.05 -29.43 6.65
CA ALA A 162 4.79 -28.72 5.40
C ALA A 162 3.40 -28.05 5.39
N LEU A 163 2.35 -28.77 5.81
CA LEU A 163 0.99 -28.22 5.92
C LEU A 163 0.90 -27.11 6.99
N GLY A 164 1.65 -27.23 8.08
CA GLY A 164 1.80 -26.17 9.08
C GLY A 164 2.39 -24.90 8.47
N GLU A 165 3.43 -25.04 7.65
CA GLU A 165 4.06 -23.93 6.93
C GLU A 165 3.14 -23.33 5.86
N VAL A 166 2.33 -24.14 5.17
CA VAL A 166 1.28 -23.67 4.24
C VAL A 166 0.28 -22.79 4.98
N ASN A 167 -0.27 -23.28 6.11
CA ASN A 167 -1.26 -22.53 6.89
C ASN A 167 -0.66 -21.22 7.43
N PHE A 168 0.58 -21.24 7.93
CA PHE A 168 1.27 -20.03 8.34
C PHE A 168 1.45 -19.04 7.18
N THR A 169 1.88 -19.53 6.02
CA THR A 169 2.05 -18.72 4.82
C THR A 169 0.73 -18.13 4.34
N TYR A 170 -0.36 -18.90 4.40
CA TYR A 170 -1.72 -18.45 4.06
C TYR A 170 -2.21 -17.34 4.98
N LYS A 171 -1.99 -17.45 6.30
CA LYS A 171 -2.32 -16.38 7.26
C LYS A 171 -1.60 -15.08 6.92
N ASN A 172 -0.31 -15.15 6.59
CA ASN A 172 0.46 -13.98 6.19
C ASN A 172 -0.01 -13.40 4.85
N TYR A 173 -0.38 -14.25 3.90
CA TYR A 173 -0.96 -13.85 2.63
C TYR A 173 -2.30 -13.09 2.82
N VAL A 174 -3.19 -13.60 3.67
CA VAL A 174 -4.46 -12.93 3.99
C VAL A 174 -4.21 -11.57 4.65
N ALA A 175 -3.34 -11.50 5.65
CA ALA A 175 -3.00 -10.22 6.29
C ALA A 175 -2.41 -9.20 5.30
N LEU A 176 -1.61 -9.66 4.33
CA LEU A 176 -1.09 -8.83 3.26
C LEU A 176 -2.19 -8.35 2.30
N LYS A 177 -3.17 -9.20 1.97
CA LYS A 177 -4.35 -8.82 1.18
C LYS A 177 -5.16 -7.75 1.88
N ASP A 178 -5.43 -7.91 3.18
CA ASP A 178 -6.15 -6.93 3.98
C ASP A 178 -5.42 -5.58 4.00
N SER A 179 -4.09 -5.61 4.13
CA SER A 179 -3.25 -4.40 4.06
C SER A 179 -3.35 -3.70 2.70
N ILE A 180 -3.37 -4.45 1.59
CA ILE A 180 -3.57 -3.89 0.25
C ILE A 180 -4.96 -3.25 0.12
N ILE A 181 -6.01 -3.90 0.62
CA ILE A 181 -7.39 -3.39 0.58
C ILE A 181 -7.47 -2.08 1.37
N PHE A 182 -6.97 -2.08 2.60
CA PHE A 182 -6.94 -0.90 3.46
C PHE A 182 -6.19 0.28 2.81
N LEU A 183 -5.04 0.02 2.19
CA LEU A 183 -4.29 1.06 1.46
C LEU A 183 -5.06 1.61 0.26
N LYS A 184 -5.80 0.76 -0.48
CA LYS A 184 -6.66 1.23 -1.57
C LYS A 184 -7.81 2.10 -1.06
N GLU A 185 -8.41 1.75 0.07
CA GLU A 185 -9.45 2.56 0.71
C GLU A 185 -8.90 3.91 1.17
N GLN A 186 -7.72 3.93 1.81
CA GLN A 186 -7.05 5.17 2.19
C GLN A 186 -6.74 6.07 0.99
N LYS A 187 -6.30 5.48 -0.12
CA LYS A 187 -6.05 6.21 -1.37
C LYS A 187 -7.35 6.81 -1.88
N ALA A 188 -8.42 6.02 -1.97
CA ALA A 188 -9.74 6.49 -2.44
C ALA A 188 -10.29 7.64 -1.57
N GLU A 189 -10.18 7.51 -0.25
CA GLU A 189 -10.62 8.55 0.69
C GLU A 189 -9.79 9.83 0.55
N ALA A 190 -8.46 9.73 0.39
CA ALA A 190 -7.62 10.91 0.15
C ALA A 190 -7.98 11.64 -1.15
N TYR A 191 -8.27 10.92 -2.23
CA TYR A 191 -8.76 11.54 -3.47
C TYR A 191 -10.13 12.17 -3.31
N LYS A 192 -11.06 11.50 -2.61
CA LYS A 192 -12.39 12.04 -2.34
C LYS A 192 -12.31 13.37 -1.58
N GLN A 193 -11.53 13.42 -0.50
CA GLN A 193 -11.30 14.64 0.27
C GLN A 193 -10.67 15.75 -0.57
N GLY A 194 -9.70 15.39 -1.44
CA GLY A 194 -9.10 16.33 -2.38
C GLY A 194 -10.11 16.91 -3.38
N LEU A 195 -11.00 16.08 -3.93
CA LEU A 195 -12.07 16.49 -4.84
C LEU A 195 -13.11 17.36 -4.15
N GLU A 196 -13.55 16.99 -2.95
CA GLU A 196 -14.50 17.79 -2.15
C GLU A 196 -13.91 19.15 -1.80
N TYR A 197 -12.62 19.20 -1.45
CA TYR A 197 -11.92 20.46 -1.22
C TYR A 197 -11.88 21.33 -2.48
N GLY A 198 -11.53 20.75 -3.63
CA GLY A 198 -11.49 21.46 -4.90
C GLY A 198 -12.87 21.98 -5.34
N LEU A 199 -13.91 21.15 -5.20
CA LEU A 199 -15.28 21.52 -5.51
C LEU A 199 -15.74 22.69 -4.64
N LYS A 200 -15.51 22.63 -3.33
CA LYS A 200 -15.86 23.70 -2.40
C LYS A 200 -15.17 25.02 -2.75
N ARG A 201 -13.86 24.98 -3.06
CA ARG A 201 -13.12 26.19 -3.47
C ARG A 201 -13.61 26.75 -4.79
N TYR A 202 -13.97 25.89 -5.74
CA TYR A 202 -14.58 26.31 -7.00
C TYR A 202 -15.95 26.97 -6.77
N GLU A 203 -16.80 26.40 -5.93
CA GLU A 203 -18.09 27.00 -5.57
C GLU A 203 -17.92 28.37 -4.89
N ASP A 204 -16.96 28.50 -3.98
CA ASP A 204 -16.67 29.76 -3.30
C ASP A 204 -16.18 30.84 -4.29
N LEU A 205 -15.28 30.47 -5.21
CA LEU A 205 -14.82 31.35 -6.29
C LEU A 205 -15.97 31.78 -7.20
N MET A 206 -16.84 30.84 -7.59
CA MET A 206 -18.00 31.13 -8.43
C MET A 206 -19.02 32.03 -7.73
N LYS A 207 -19.25 31.85 -6.42
CA LYS A 207 -20.09 32.76 -5.62
C LYS A 207 -19.50 34.17 -5.58
N GLU A 208 -18.18 34.30 -5.37
CA GLU A 208 -17.50 35.60 -5.39
C GLU A 208 -17.58 36.28 -6.76
N TYR A 209 -17.37 35.50 -7.83
CA TYR A 209 -17.48 35.99 -9.20
C TYR A 209 -18.91 36.47 -9.53
N VAL A 210 -19.93 35.66 -9.23
CA VAL A 210 -21.34 36.03 -9.42
C VAL A 210 -21.72 37.25 -8.57
N SER A 211 -21.24 37.33 -7.32
CA SER A 211 -21.45 38.51 -6.47
C SER A 211 -20.83 39.77 -7.08
N THR A 212 -19.63 39.65 -7.65
CA THR A 212 -18.94 40.76 -8.33
C THR A 212 -19.65 41.18 -9.61
N LEU A 213 -20.22 40.24 -10.37
CA LEU A 213 -21.04 40.55 -11.54
C LEU A 213 -22.39 41.21 -11.18
N LYS A 214 -23.03 40.79 -10.07
CA LYS A 214 -24.30 41.37 -9.60
C LYS A 214 -24.12 42.77 -9.03
N ASN A 215 -23.01 43.01 -8.33
CA ASN A 215 -22.64 44.30 -7.79
C ASN A 215 -21.32 44.73 -8.43
N PRO A 216 -21.33 45.14 -9.71
CA PRO A 216 -20.13 45.65 -10.34
C PRO A 216 -19.59 46.80 -9.49
N PRO A 217 -18.28 46.85 -9.23
CA PRO A 217 -17.70 47.91 -8.41
C PRO A 217 -18.07 49.26 -9.03
N LYS A 218 -18.93 50.00 -8.33
CA LYS A 218 -19.35 51.33 -8.78
C LYS A 218 -18.13 52.23 -8.72
N ILE A 219 -17.86 52.93 -9.82
CA ILE A 219 -16.97 54.10 -9.80
C ILE A 219 -17.72 55.16 -9.00
N GLU A 220 -17.49 55.18 -7.68
CA GLU A 220 -17.95 56.29 -6.84
C GLU A 220 -17.14 57.51 -7.26
N TRP A 221 -17.81 58.45 -7.92
CA TRP A 221 -17.25 59.79 -8.09
C TRP A 221 -16.91 60.34 -6.70
N PRO A 222 -15.70 60.87 -6.49
CA PRO A 222 -15.32 61.40 -5.18
C PRO A 222 -16.37 62.41 -4.73
N SER A 223 -16.85 62.26 -3.49
CA SER A 223 -17.87 63.14 -2.93
C SER A 223 -17.47 64.60 -3.11
N VAL A 224 -18.44 65.49 -3.36
CA VAL A 224 -18.17 66.93 -3.49
C VAL A 224 -17.36 67.47 -2.30
N THR A 225 -17.54 66.89 -1.12
CA THR A 225 -16.76 67.19 0.09
C THR A 225 -15.27 66.80 0.02
N SER A 226 -14.93 65.68 -0.62
CA SER A 226 -13.52 65.26 -0.80
C SER A 226 -12.82 66.06 -1.90
N ILE A 227 -13.56 66.50 -2.93
CA ILE A 227 -13.09 67.46 -3.94
C ILE A 227 -12.81 68.83 -3.29
N ILE A 228 -13.72 69.31 -2.43
CA ILE A 228 -13.55 70.59 -1.71
C ILE A 228 -12.39 70.50 -0.72
N ALA A 229 -12.25 69.40 0.03
CA ALA A 229 -11.14 69.20 0.97
C ALA A 229 -9.78 69.17 0.26
N ALA A 230 -9.68 68.50 -0.90
CA ALA A 230 -8.48 68.49 -1.73
C ALA A 230 -8.17 69.88 -2.31
N GLY A 231 -9.21 70.61 -2.75
CA GLY A 231 -9.09 72.00 -3.21
C GLY A 231 -8.59 72.93 -2.09
N ALA A 232 -9.12 72.80 -0.87
CA ALA A 232 -8.70 73.60 0.28
C ALA A 232 -7.26 73.28 0.71
N ALA A 233 -6.85 72.01 0.69
CA ALA A 233 -5.47 71.60 0.97
C ALA A 233 -4.49 72.11 -0.09
N GLY A 234 -4.86 72.07 -1.38
CA GLY A 234 -4.05 72.60 -2.48
C GLY A 234 -3.89 74.12 -2.42
N VAL A 235 -4.95 74.85 -2.05
CA VAL A 235 -4.90 76.30 -1.82
C VAL A 235 -4.05 76.65 -0.61
N ALA A 236 -4.17 75.91 0.51
CA ALA A 236 -3.35 76.10 1.70
C ALA A 236 -1.86 75.85 1.42
N ALA A 237 -1.53 74.79 0.68
CA ALA A 237 -0.17 74.51 0.24
C ALA A 237 0.37 75.60 -0.71
N GLY A 238 -0.45 76.09 -1.64
CA GLY A 238 -0.07 77.19 -2.55
C GLY A 238 0.19 78.52 -1.83
N ILE A 239 -0.58 78.84 -0.78
CA ILE A 239 -0.38 80.05 0.04
C ILE A 239 0.88 79.93 0.90
N LEU A 240 1.21 78.73 1.40
CA LEU A 240 2.43 78.46 2.16
C LEU A 240 3.70 78.54 1.29
N ILE A 241 3.63 78.12 0.03
CA ILE A 241 4.76 78.18 -0.91
C ILE A 241 4.98 79.61 -1.42
N ASN A 242 3.91 80.41 -1.58
CA ASN A 242 4.00 81.80 -2.05
C ASN A 242 4.37 82.82 -0.95
N LYS A 243 4.61 82.36 0.29
CA LYS A 243 5.07 83.16 1.44
C LYS A 243 6.56 82.92 1.81
N LYS A 244 7.28 82.11 1.03
CA LYS A 244 8.75 82.04 1.03
C LYS A 244 9.30 82.85 -0.14
#